data_AF-A0A7W2RBB8-F1
#
_entry.id   AF-A0A7W2RBB8-F1
#
_cell.length_a   1.000
_cell.length_b   1.000
_cell.length_c   1.000
_cell.angle_alpha   90.00
_cell.angle_beta   90.00
_cell.angle_gamma   90.00
#
_symmetry.space_group_name_H-M   'P 1'
#
loop_
_entity.id
_entity.type
_entity.pdbx_description
1 polymer ?
#
loop_
_entity_poly.entity_id
_entity_poly.type
_entity_poly.pdbx_seq_one_letter_code
_entity_poly.pdbx_strand_id
1 'polypeptide(L)'
;MKKTLLLASLIAASVTFAPVTKADSMSLRICEYVAANDKNRLRSFMKQNKLKIRTLFKNIECNGQNLLVFAASNNALETGEFLIGKVPAKNVAEHIAEIGKYSKHLEEEAKERVN
;
A
#
# COMPACT_ATOMS: atom_id res chain seq x y z
N MET A 1 -11.75 5.92 -65.44
CA MET A 1 -12.68 5.24 -64.49
C MET A 1 -11.91 4.08 -63.89
N LYS A 2 -11.76 3.80 -62.59
CA LYS A 2 -12.28 4.23 -61.29
C LYS A 2 -11.11 3.97 -60.32
N LYS A 3 -10.56 4.98 -59.64
CA LYS A 3 -10.72 5.20 -58.18
C LYS A 3 -10.86 3.92 -57.34
N THR A 4 -9.80 3.52 -56.63
CA THR A 4 -9.92 2.93 -55.29
C THR A 4 -8.71 3.30 -54.46
N LEU A 5 -9.00 3.97 -53.35
CA LEU A 5 -8.09 4.64 -52.43
C LEU A 5 -7.40 3.62 -51.53
N LEU A 6 -6.09 3.74 -51.36
CA LEU A 6 -5.35 3.12 -50.27
C LEU A 6 -5.69 3.87 -48.97
N LEU A 7 -6.65 3.35 -48.20
CA LEU A 7 -6.89 3.82 -46.83
C LEU A 7 -5.81 3.22 -45.91
N ALA A 8 -4.75 3.97 -45.66
CA ALA A 8 -3.86 3.74 -44.54
C ALA A 8 -4.61 4.11 -43.25
N SER A 9 -5.12 3.12 -42.53
CA SER A 9 -5.69 3.31 -41.19
C SER A 9 -4.54 3.48 -40.19
N LEU A 10 -4.14 4.73 -39.92
CA LEU A 10 -3.30 5.05 -38.76
C LEU A 10 -4.17 4.96 -37.51
N ILE A 11 -4.05 3.85 -36.78
CA ILE A 11 -4.59 3.74 -35.43
C ILE A 11 -3.65 4.54 -34.51
N ALA A 12 -3.96 5.82 -34.31
CA ALA A 12 -3.30 6.64 -33.30
C ALA A 12 -3.81 6.19 -31.92
N ALA A 13 -3.09 5.26 -31.28
CA ALA A 13 -3.32 4.91 -29.89
C ALA A 13 -2.94 6.13 -29.01
N SER A 14 -3.93 6.90 -28.61
CA SER A 14 -3.76 7.97 -27.64
C SER A 14 -3.61 7.34 -26.26
N VAL A 15 -2.36 7.16 -25.82
CA VAL A 15 -2.05 6.87 -24.42
C VAL A 15 -2.33 8.13 -23.60
N THR A 16 -3.49 8.18 -22.97
CA THR A 16 -3.81 9.22 -22.00
C THR A 16 -3.06 8.94 -20.70
N PHE A 17 -1.99 9.69 -20.46
CA PHE A 17 -1.35 9.71 -19.14
C PHE A 17 -2.22 10.54 -18.20
N ALA A 18 -2.90 9.88 -17.26
CA ALA A 18 -3.61 10.60 -16.20
C ALA A 18 -2.60 11.34 -15.30
N PRO A 19 -2.90 12.57 -14.88
CA PRO A 19 -2.02 13.29 -13.96
C PRO A 19 -1.97 12.55 -12.61
N VAL A 20 -0.78 12.10 -12.22
CA VAL A 20 -0.55 11.54 -10.88
C VAL A 20 -0.81 12.63 -9.87
N THR A 21 -1.82 12.46 -9.01
CA THR A 21 -2.18 13.47 -8.03
C THR A 21 -1.18 13.48 -6.88
N LYS A 22 -1.11 14.57 -6.12
CA LYS A 22 -0.26 14.65 -4.93
C LYS A 22 -0.56 13.54 -3.92
N ALA A 23 -1.83 13.13 -3.80
CA ALA A 23 -2.27 12.03 -2.94
C ALA A 23 -1.67 10.68 -3.40
N ASP A 24 -1.69 10.39 -4.70
CA ASP A 24 -1.09 9.17 -5.27
C ASP A 24 0.41 9.10 -4.96
N SER A 25 1.12 10.22 -5.07
CA SER A 25 2.56 10.29 -4.76
C SER A 25 2.91 10.05 -3.27
N MET A 26 1.94 10.25 -2.36
CA MET A 26 2.14 10.01 -0.92
C MET A 26 1.87 8.55 -0.57
N SER A 27 0.78 7.98 -1.10
CA SER A 27 0.44 6.57 -0.91
C SER A 27 1.53 5.67 -1.46
N LEU A 28 2.07 5.98 -2.65
CA LEU A 28 3.18 5.24 -3.24
C LEU A 28 4.40 5.22 -2.32
N ARG A 29 4.84 6.38 -1.80
CA ARG A 29 5.98 6.45 -0.88
C ARG A 29 5.75 5.68 0.42
N ILE A 30 4.53 5.68 0.94
CA ILE A 30 4.17 4.90 2.13
C ILE A 30 4.31 3.41 1.82
N CYS A 31 3.75 2.95 0.70
CA CYS A 31 3.87 1.56 0.27
C CYS A 31 5.34 1.17 0.04
N GLU A 32 6.15 2.04 -0.57
CA GLU A 32 7.59 1.81 -0.76
C GLU A 32 8.32 1.63 0.58
N TYR A 33 8.09 2.53 1.54
CA TYR A 33 8.74 2.41 2.85
C TYR A 33 8.28 1.17 3.62
N VAL A 34 7.01 0.77 3.48
CA VAL A 34 6.52 -0.47 4.07
C VAL A 34 7.16 -1.68 3.41
N ALA A 35 7.17 -1.76 2.07
CA ALA A 35 7.77 -2.88 1.34
C ALA A 35 9.27 -3.02 1.62
N ALA A 36 9.97 -1.88 1.77
CA ALA A 36 11.40 -1.85 2.10
C ALA A 36 11.70 -2.15 3.58
N ASN A 37 10.68 -2.40 4.41
CA ASN A 37 10.80 -2.53 5.86
C ASN A 37 11.50 -1.33 6.54
N ASP A 38 11.36 -0.12 6.01
CA ASP A 38 12.04 1.08 6.53
C ASP A 38 11.12 1.87 7.47
N LYS A 39 10.99 1.36 8.70
CA LYS A 39 10.19 1.97 9.77
C LYS A 39 10.56 3.44 10.01
N ASN A 40 11.85 3.77 9.95
CA ASN A 40 12.35 5.09 10.30
C ASN A 40 12.02 6.14 9.24
N ARG A 41 12.15 5.79 7.95
CA ARG A 41 11.70 6.66 6.86
C ARG A 41 10.18 6.80 6.85
N LEU A 42 9.44 5.70 7.04
CA LEU A 42 7.99 5.76 7.15
C LEU A 42 7.57 6.73 8.26
N ARG A 43 8.10 6.55 9.48
CA ARG A 43 7.78 7.42 10.62
C ARG A 43 8.14 8.89 10.36
N SER A 44 9.31 9.14 9.77
CA SER A 44 9.77 10.50 9.46
C SER A 44 8.88 11.17 8.41
N PHE A 45 8.57 10.45 7.33
CA PHE A 45 7.69 10.92 6.26
C PHE A 45 6.29 11.24 6.79
N MET A 46 5.73 10.36 7.62
CA MET A 46 4.45 10.60 8.26
C MET A 46 4.46 11.85 9.14
N LYS A 47 5.52 12.05 9.93
CA LYS A 47 5.67 13.24 10.79
C LYS A 47 5.74 14.53 9.97
N GLN A 48 6.56 14.55 8.91
CA GLN A 48 6.71 15.70 8.02
C GLN A 48 5.39 16.08 7.35
N ASN A 49 4.59 15.08 6.97
CA ASN A 49 3.31 15.27 6.30
C ASN A 49 2.10 15.30 7.26
N LYS A 50 2.34 15.31 8.58
CA LYS A 50 1.30 15.35 9.63
C LYS A 50 0.26 14.22 9.50
N LEU A 51 0.71 13.04 9.06
CA LEU A 51 -0.13 11.87 8.85
C LEU A 51 -0.27 11.02 10.12
N LYS A 52 -1.45 10.42 10.31
CA LYS A 52 -1.73 9.50 11.43
C LYS A 52 -1.89 8.08 10.91
N ILE A 53 -1.27 7.09 11.57
CA ILE A 53 -1.33 5.66 11.15
C ILE A 53 -2.78 5.19 10.99
N ARG A 54 -3.66 5.57 11.92
CA ARG A 54 -5.09 5.24 11.84
C ARG A 54 -5.77 5.72 10.55
N THR A 55 -5.34 6.86 10.01
CA THR A 55 -5.87 7.41 8.76
C THR A 55 -5.27 6.70 7.57
N LEU A 56 -3.95 6.45 7.59
CA LEU A 56 -3.27 5.73 6.51
C LEU A 56 -3.84 4.32 6.36
N PHE A 57 -3.97 3.59 7.46
CA PHE A 57 -4.51 2.24 7.46
C PHE A 57 -5.93 2.15 6.87
N LYS A 58 -6.77 3.18 7.08
CA LYS A 58 -8.14 3.20 6.55
C LYS A 58 -8.25 3.60 5.08
N ASN A 59 -7.30 4.39 4.59
CA ASN A 59 -7.44 5.10 3.31
C ASN A 59 -6.40 4.67 2.27
N ILE A 60 -5.41 3.85 2.63
CA ILE A 60 -4.33 3.42 1.76
C ILE A 60 -4.33 1.91 1.67
N GLU A 61 -4.39 1.44 0.43
CA GLU A 61 -4.09 0.07 0.06
C GLU A 61 -2.85 0.06 -0.83
N CYS A 62 -1.99 -0.91 -0.60
CA CYS A 62 -0.79 -1.16 -1.40
C CYS A 62 -1.03 -2.45 -2.18
N ASN A 63 -1.09 -2.35 -3.51
CA ASN A 63 -1.42 -3.49 -4.40
C ASN A 63 -2.73 -4.22 -4.01
N GLY A 64 -3.75 -3.47 -3.59
CA GLY A 64 -5.05 -4.02 -3.16
C GLY A 64 -5.03 -4.70 -1.79
N GLN A 65 -3.95 -4.57 -1.03
CA GLN A 65 -3.84 -5.06 0.35
C GLN A 65 -3.80 -3.89 1.32
N ASN A 66 -4.43 -4.04 2.49
CA ASN A 66 -4.23 -3.10 3.59
C ASN A 66 -2.77 -3.14 4.08
N LEU A 67 -2.33 -2.07 4.75
CA LEU A 67 -0.93 -1.90 5.16
C LEU A 67 -0.37 -3.04 6.03
N LEU A 68 -1.19 -3.71 6.85
CA LEU A 68 -0.72 -4.80 7.71
C LEU A 68 -0.45 -6.07 6.90
N VAL A 69 -1.39 -6.44 6.03
CA VAL A 69 -1.25 -7.60 5.15
C VAL A 69 -0.12 -7.36 4.14
N PHE A 70 -0.01 -6.15 3.61
CA PHE A 70 1.07 -5.77 2.70
C PHE A 70 2.44 -5.81 3.37
N ALA A 71 2.56 -5.36 4.63
CA ALA A 71 3.81 -5.50 5.38
C ALA A 71 4.19 -6.99 5.53
N ALA A 72 3.22 -7.85 5.87
CA ALA A 72 3.43 -9.28 6.00
C ALA A 72 3.87 -9.93 4.68
N SER A 73 3.21 -9.63 3.55
CA SER A 73 3.56 -10.19 2.25
C SER A 73 4.92 -9.76 1.72
N ASN A 74 5.48 -8.66 2.24
CA ASN A 74 6.80 -8.14 1.86
C ASN A 74 7.90 -8.48 2.88
N ASN A 75 7.65 -9.36 3.86
CA ASN A 75 8.60 -9.66 4.95
C ASN A 75 9.06 -8.41 5.73
N ALA A 76 8.20 -7.39 5.82
CA ALA A 76 8.51 -6.14 6.50
C ALA A 76 8.22 -6.24 8.00
N LEU A 77 9.01 -7.02 8.72
CA LEU A 77 8.73 -7.37 10.13
C LEU A 77 8.74 -6.15 11.06
N GLU A 78 9.83 -5.39 11.07
CA GLU A 78 9.98 -4.22 11.95
C GLU A 78 8.91 -3.15 11.68
N THR A 79 8.60 -2.93 10.40
CA THR A 79 7.55 -1.98 10.01
C THR A 79 6.16 -2.52 10.30
N GLY A 80 5.95 -3.83 10.10
CA GLY A 80 4.72 -4.54 10.43
C GLY A 80 4.39 -4.45 11.91
N GLU A 81 5.34 -4.78 12.80
CA GLU A 81 5.21 -4.63 14.26
C GLU A 81 4.86 -3.18 14.63
N PHE A 82 5.59 -2.22 14.07
CA PHE A 82 5.31 -0.80 14.30
C PHE A 82 3.89 -0.40 13.89
N LEU A 83 3.39 -0.90 12.76
CA LEU A 83 2.03 -0.64 12.31
C LEU A 83 1.01 -1.33 13.24
N ILE A 84 1.19 -2.61 13.56
CA ILE A 84 0.31 -3.38 14.48
C ILE A 84 0.19 -2.65 15.82
N GLY A 85 1.31 -2.21 16.40
CA GLY A 85 1.34 -1.49 17.67
C GLY A 85 0.64 -0.12 17.65
N LYS A 86 0.34 0.44 16.47
CA LYS A 86 -0.26 1.79 16.32
C LYS A 86 -1.64 1.78 15.67
N VAL A 87 -2.02 0.73 14.97
CA VAL A 87 -3.38 0.51 14.48
C VAL A 87 -4.28 0.16 15.68
N PRO A 88 -5.54 0.62 15.73
CA PRO A 88 -6.47 0.25 16.80
C PRO A 88 -6.65 -1.28 16.85
N ALA A 89 -6.63 -1.86 18.05
CA ALA A 89 -6.73 -3.32 18.26
C ALA A 89 -7.89 -3.96 17.48
N LYS A 90 -9.07 -3.32 17.47
CA LYS A 90 -10.23 -3.78 16.71
C LYS A 90 -9.91 -3.99 15.21
N ASN A 91 -9.22 -3.02 14.60
CA ASN A 91 -8.85 -3.12 13.20
C ASN A 91 -7.76 -4.18 12.97
N VAL A 92 -6.85 -4.38 13.93
CA VAL A 92 -5.84 -5.46 13.85
C VAL A 92 -6.55 -6.82 13.87
N ALA A 93 -7.50 -7.01 14.79
CA ALA A 93 -8.27 -8.25 14.95
C ALA A 93 -8.96 -8.70 13.66
N GLU A 94 -9.46 -7.75 12.87
CA GLU A 94 -10.14 -8.00 11.59
C GLU A 94 -9.21 -8.64 10.53
N HIS A 95 -7.88 -8.52 10.65
CA HIS A 95 -6.92 -8.98 9.62
C HIS A 95 -5.92 -10.03 10.09
N ILE A 96 -5.98 -10.53 11.34
CA ILE A 96 -5.01 -11.51 11.87
C ILE A 96 -4.85 -12.73 10.95
N ALA A 97 -5.98 -13.30 10.51
CA ALA A 97 -5.97 -14.47 9.65
C ALA A 97 -5.33 -14.21 8.27
N GLU A 98 -5.45 -12.99 7.74
CA GLU A 98 -4.83 -12.61 6.47
C GLU A 98 -3.34 -12.34 6.62
N ILE A 99 -2.93 -11.69 7.72
CA ILE A 99 -1.52 -11.49 8.08
C ILE A 99 -0.81 -12.85 8.18
N GLY A 100 -1.43 -13.83 8.86
CA GLY A 100 -0.89 -15.17 9.06
C GLY A 100 -0.67 -16.00 7.79
N LYS A 101 -1.35 -15.66 6.67
CA LYS A 101 -1.07 -16.29 5.37
C LYS A 101 0.34 -15.98 4.86
N TYR A 102 0.92 -14.86 5.29
CA TYR A 102 2.21 -14.37 4.78
C TYR A 102 3.31 -14.35 5.84
N SER A 103 2.98 -14.07 7.11
CA SER A 103 3.98 -13.98 8.17
C SER A 103 3.43 -14.48 9.50
N LYS A 104 3.97 -15.61 9.98
CA LYS A 104 3.65 -16.16 11.30
C LYS A 104 4.10 -15.22 12.43
N HIS A 105 5.26 -14.58 12.27
CA HIS A 105 5.80 -13.61 13.23
C HIS A 105 4.83 -12.45 13.48
N LEU A 106 4.35 -11.83 12.39
CA LEU A 106 3.41 -10.72 12.52
C LEU A 106 2.01 -11.17 12.95
N GLU A 107 1.62 -12.41 12.68
CA GLU A 107 0.39 -12.98 13.22
C GLU A 107 0.43 -13.11 14.74
N GLU A 108 1.56 -13.54 15.30
CA GLU A 108 1.78 -13.65 16.75
C GLU A 108 1.74 -12.27 17.42
N GLU A 109 2.46 -11.28 16.86
CA GLU A 109 2.42 -9.88 17.32
C GLU A 109 0.99 -9.31 17.24
N ALA A 110 0.25 -9.61 16.17
CA ALA A 110 -1.13 -9.15 16.01
C ALA A 110 -2.09 -9.78 17.03
N LYS A 111 -1.87 -11.05 17.42
CA LYS A 111 -2.63 -11.71 18.48
C LYS A 111 -2.32 -11.11 19.84
N GLU A 112 -1.04 -10.85 20.15
CA GLU A 112 -0.64 -10.19 21.39
C GLU A 112 -1.26 -8.80 21.52
N ARG A 113 -1.32 -8.04 20.41
CA ARG A 113 -1.91 -6.70 20.40
C ARG A 113 -3.40 -6.66 20.74
N VAL A 114 -4.13 -7.74 20.48
CA VAL A 114 -5.59 -7.85 20.63
C VAL A 114 -6.00 -8.47 21.97
N ASN A 115 -5.14 -9.32 22.54
CA ASN A 115 -5.32 -9.89 23.88
C ASN A 115 -5.16 -8.84 24.99
#